data_AF-A0A4U8UYI2-F1
#
_entry.id   AF-A0A4U8UYI2-F1
#
_cell.length_a   1.000
_cell.length_b   1.000
_cell.length_c   1.000
_cell.angle_alpha   90.00
_cell.angle_beta   90.00
_cell.angle_gamma   90.00
#
_symmetry.space_group_name_H-M   'P 1'
#
loop_
_entity.id
_entity.type
_entity.pdbx_description
1 polymer ?
#
loop_
_entity_poly.entity_id
_entity_poly.type
_entity_poly.pdbx_seq_one_letter_code
_entity_poly.pdbx_strand_id
1 'polypeptide(L)'
;MRVFTCIAEKEGEDAKCAVKLMKKPDAADFESAPKGKGCFSGQSREDNSTRVYCPIYCNQASSAYVISKKPANNNKCIKFKNYQLSEVDGEYFFWRSGPCLKEELQFDLGCSFDFFEGMMEVKEFLVDSKRKQI
;
A
#
# COMPACT_ATOMS: atom_id res chain seq x y z
N MET A 1 -4.19 7.94 -1.34
CA MET A 1 -2.77 7.82 -0.94
C MET A 1 -2.69 7.14 0.42
N ARG A 2 -1.63 6.37 0.68
CA ARG A 2 -1.37 5.71 1.97
C ARG A 2 -0.09 6.25 2.57
N VAL A 3 -0.09 6.51 3.87
CA VAL A 3 1.07 7.02 4.59
C VAL A 3 1.48 6.01 5.64
N PHE A 4 2.71 5.51 5.55
CA PHE A 4 3.28 4.52 6.47
C PHE A 4 4.39 5.11 7.32
N THR A 5 4.34 4.85 8.62
CA THR A 5 5.46 5.04 9.55
C THR A 5 5.66 3.74 10.31
N CYS A 6 6.86 3.15 10.22
CA CYS A 6 7.15 1.81 10.70
C CYS A 6 8.50 1.75 11.40
N ILE A 7 8.60 0.96 12.46
CA ILE A 7 9.88 0.61 13.08
C ILE A 7 9.84 -0.87 13.49
N ALA A 8 10.91 -1.60 13.17
CA ALA A 8 11.21 -2.88 13.80
C ALA A 8 12.49 -2.73 14.64
N GLU A 9 12.43 -3.18 15.89
CA GLU A 9 13.56 -3.09 16.83
C GLU A 9 14.66 -4.09 16.45
N LYS A 10 14.26 -5.26 15.92
CA LYS A 10 15.16 -6.33 15.46
C LYS A 10 14.71 -6.91 14.13
N GLU A 11 15.67 -7.51 13.43
CA GLU A 11 15.37 -8.31 12.24
C GLU A 11 14.64 -9.59 12.66
N GLY A 12 13.59 -9.94 11.92
CA GLY A 12 12.77 -11.14 12.18
C GLY A 12 11.63 -10.94 13.15
N GLU A 13 11.49 -9.75 13.75
CA GLU A 13 10.32 -9.36 14.54
C GLU A 13 9.31 -8.57 13.68
N ASP A 14 8.04 -8.62 14.03
CA ASP A 14 7.01 -7.82 13.38
C ASP A 14 7.22 -6.33 13.67
N ALA A 15 7.06 -5.47 12.65
CA ALA A 15 7.19 -4.03 12.86
C ALA A 15 5.92 -3.44 13.50
N LYS A 16 6.13 -2.53 14.45
CA LYS A 16 5.07 -1.63 14.94
C LYS A 16 4.88 -0.55 13.89
N CYS A 17 3.78 -0.62 13.16
CA CYS A 17 3.49 0.29 12.05
C CYS A 17 2.20 1.05 12.28
N ALA A 18 2.25 2.35 12.01
CA ALA A 18 1.09 3.19 11.83
C ALA A 18 0.88 3.43 10.33
N VAL A 19 -0.31 3.07 9.85
CA VAL A 19 -0.75 3.43 8.49
C VAL A 19 -1.94 4.34 8.55
N LYS A 20 -1.92 5.37 7.71
CA LYS A 20 -3.04 6.27 7.46
C LYS A 20 -3.51 6.09 6.02
N LEU A 21 -4.79 5.77 5.87
CA LEU A 21 -5.46 5.58 4.58
C LEU A 21 -6.24 6.86 4.25
N MET A 22 -5.90 7.52 3.14
CA MET A 22 -6.68 8.66 2.64
C MET A 22 -7.86 8.16 1.82
N LYS A 23 -9.07 8.61 2.18
CA LYS A 23 -10.30 8.25 1.47
C LYS A 23 -10.41 8.88 0.08
N LYS A 24 -9.89 10.10 -0.09
CA LYS A 24 -9.84 10.83 -1.37
C LYS A 24 -8.47 11.47 -1.54
N PRO A 25 -8.03 11.76 -2.78
CA PRO A 25 -6.74 12.40 -3.05
C PRO A 25 -6.53 13.69 -2.25
N ASP A 26 -7.59 14.48 -2.09
CA ASP A 26 -7.56 15.80 -1.43
C ASP A 26 -8.32 15.85 -0.09
N ALA A 27 -8.71 14.69 0.46
CA ALA A 27 -9.38 14.66 1.76
C ALA A 27 -8.36 14.77 2.91
N ALA A 28 -8.66 15.66 3.86
CA ALA A 28 -7.97 15.71 5.15
C ALA A 28 -8.38 14.55 6.09
N ASP A 29 -9.33 13.72 5.65
CA ASP A 29 -9.83 12.58 6.42
C ASP A 29 -8.95 11.35 6.20
N PHE A 30 -8.45 10.81 7.31
CA PHE A 30 -7.60 9.62 7.36
C PHE A 30 -8.23 8.54 8.23
N GLU A 31 -7.99 7.28 7.88
CA GLU A 31 -8.37 6.13 8.71
C GLU A 31 -7.14 5.27 9.04
N SER A 32 -7.14 4.63 10.21
CA SER A 32 -6.10 3.67 10.59
C SER A 32 -6.31 2.32 9.91
N ALA A 33 -5.25 1.50 9.83
CA ALA A 33 -5.37 0.13 9.34
C ALA A 33 -6.44 -0.67 10.11
N PRO A 34 -7.08 -1.66 9.45
CA PRO A 34 -7.87 -2.68 10.11
C PRO A 34 -7.12 -3.35 11.27
N LYS A 35 -7.80 -3.51 12.42
CA LYS A 35 -7.23 -4.20 13.59
C LYS A 35 -6.84 -5.64 13.23
N GLY A 36 -5.65 -6.06 13.64
CA GLY A 36 -5.14 -7.43 13.41
C GLY A 36 -4.46 -7.67 12.06
N LYS A 37 -4.48 -6.70 11.13
CA LYS A 37 -3.70 -6.77 9.87
C LYS A 37 -2.40 -5.95 10.01
N GLY A 38 -1.50 -6.46 10.85
CA GLY A 38 -0.19 -5.83 11.09
C GLY A 38 0.81 -6.07 9.97
N CYS A 39 1.98 -5.47 10.10
CA CYS A 39 3.13 -5.91 9.32
C CYS A 39 3.71 -7.19 9.92
N PHE A 40 4.26 -8.05 9.07
CA PHE A 40 4.82 -9.33 9.50
C PHE A 40 6.24 -9.52 8.99
N SER A 41 7.07 -10.22 9.76
CA SER A 41 8.39 -10.65 9.32
C SER A 41 8.32 -11.92 8.46
N GLY A 42 9.11 -11.98 7.39
CA GLY A 42 9.21 -13.13 6.51
C GLY A 42 10.56 -13.20 5.79
N GLN A 43 10.89 -14.38 5.25
CA GLN A 43 12.06 -14.53 4.39
C GLN A 43 11.67 -14.30 2.93
N SER A 44 12.47 -13.48 2.26
CA SER A 44 12.39 -13.28 0.81
C SER A 44 12.86 -14.52 0.07
N ARG A 45 12.06 -14.98 -0.90
CA ARG A 45 12.43 -16.13 -1.76
C ARG A 45 13.53 -15.79 -2.77
N GLU A 46 13.75 -14.50 -3.06
CA GLU A 46 14.68 -14.04 -4.09
C GLU A 46 16.13 -14.06 -3.62
N ASP A 47 16.37 -13.64 -2.38
CA ASP A 47 17.70 -13.37 -1.83
C ASP A 47 17.88 -13.92 -0.40
N ASN A 48 16.90 -14.68 0.10
CA ASN A 48 16.88 -15.25 1.44
C ASN A 48 17.03 -14.22 2.57
N SER A 49 16.78 -12.94 2.27
CA SER A 49 16.86 -11.86 3.25
C SER A 49 15.63 -11.83 4.14
N THR A 50 15.83 -11.44 5.40
CA THR A 50 14.72 -11.16 6.31
C THR A 50 14.12 -9.79 5.96
N ARG A 51 12.83 -9.77 5.66
CA ARG A 51 12.08 -8.57 5.31
C ARG A 51 10.85 -8.46 6.21
N VAL A 52 10.47 -7.23 6.56
CA VAL A 52 9.16 -6.96 7.15
C VAL A 52 8.23 -6.50 6.05
N TYR A 53 7.09 -7.16 5.91
CA TYR A 53 6.05 -6.90 4.92
C TYR A 53 4.85 -6.24 5.58
N CYS A 54 4.43 -5.11 5.02
CA CYS A 54 3.27 -4.35 5.45
C CYS A 54 2.22 -4.34 4.34
N PRO A 55 1.01 -4.87 4.58
CA PRO A 55 -0.06 -4.78 3.58
C PRO A 55 -0.37 -3.30 3.31
N ILE A 56 -0.43 -2.92 2.03
CA ILE A 56 -0.76 -1.52 1.66
C ILE A 56 -2.25 -1.31 1.42
N TYR A 57 -3.08 -2.34 1.59
CA TYR A 57 -4.53 -2.27 1.49
C TYR A 57 -4.98 -1.71 0.13
N CYS A 58 -4.51 -2.35 -0.94
CA CYS A 58 -4.81 -2.03 -2.32
C CYS A 58 -5.59 -3.17 -2.98
N ASN A 59 -6.73 -3.52 -2.38
CA ASN A 59 -7.61 -4.56 -2.91
C ASN A 59 -8.00 -4.22 -4.35
N GLN A 60 -7.83 -5.15 -5.28
CA GLN A 60 -8.18 -4.96 -6.71
C GLN A 60 -7.38 -3.85 -7.43
N ALA A 61 -6.26 -3.39 -6.87
CA ALA A 61 -5.37 -2.50 -7.60
C ALA A 61 -4.69 -3.27 -8.73
N SER A 62 -4.57 -2.62 -9.89
CA SER A 62 -3.80 -3.15 -11.02
C SER A 62 -2.29 -2.92 -10.87
N SER A 63 -1.91 -1.92 -10.07
CA SER A 63 -0.51 -1.68 -9.72
C SER A 63 -0.38 -0.86 -8.44
N ALA A 64 0.80 -0.91 -7.84
CA ALA A 64 1.18 -0.10 -6.68
C ALA A 64 2.56 0.53 -6.87
N TYR A 65 2.77 1.72 -6.27
CA TYR A 65 4.01 2.47 -6.40
C TYR A 65 4.35 3.26 -5.14
N VAL A 66 5.66 3.43 -4.90
CA VAL A 66 6.17 4.35 -3.88
C VAL A 66 6.16 5.76 -4.47
N ILE A 67 5.39 6.66 -3.87
CA ILE A 67 5.28 8.07 -4.25
C ILE A 67 6.48 8.84 -3.69
N SER A 68 6.71 8.74 -2.37
CA SER A 68 7.76 9.49 -1.71
C SER A 68 8.28 8.81 -0.45
N LYS A 69 9.50 9.20 -0.04
CA LYS A 69 10.13 8.84 1.22
C LYS A 69 10.52 10.12 1.95
N LYS A 70 10.23 10.22 3.24
CA LYS A 70 10.53 11.41 4.05
C LYS A 70 11.22 11.00 5.37
N PRO A 71 12.37 11.62 5.72
CA PRO A 71 13.19 12.49 4.87
C PRO A 71 13.74 11.79 3.62
N ALA A 72 13.81 12.52 2.50
CA ALA A 72 14.24 11.97 1.21
C ALA A 72 15.71 11.54 1.22
N ASN A 73 16.56 12.27 1.95
CA ASN A 73 18.02 12.09 2.00
C ASN A 73 18.51 11.01 2.99
N ASN A 74 17.63 10.21 3.60
CA ASN A 74 18.08 9.11 4.46
C ASN A 74 18.85 8.05 3.65
N ASN A 75 20.13 7.85 3.94
CA ASN A 75 21.00 6.92 3.21
C ASN A 75 20.91 5.46 3.71
N LYS A 76 20.19 5.23 4.82
CA LYS A 76 19.95 3.90 5.38
C LYS A 76 18.83 3.18 4.64
N CYS A 77 17.89 3.91 4.03
CA CYS A 77 16.81 3.37 3.22
C CYS A 77 16.95 3.77 1.74
N ILE A 78 17.32 2.80 0.90
CA ILE A 78 17.56 2.90 -0.55
C ILE A 78 16.54 2.02 -1.28
N LYS A 79 15.77 2.62 -2.20
CA LYS A 79 14.74 1.93 -2.99
C LYS A 79 15.35 0.75 -3.76
N PHE A 80 14.63 -0.35 -3.90
CA PHE A 80 15.07 -1.61 -4.53
C PHE A 80 16.19 -2.37 -3.81
N LYS A 81 16.91 -1.73 -2.88
CA LYS A 81 17.93 -2.41 -2.07
C LYS A 81 17.36 -2.92 -0.75
N ASN A 82 16.68 -2.05 -0.02
CA ASN A 82 16.21 -2.37 1.34
C ASN A 82 14.82 -1.82 1.67
N TYR A 83 14.12 -1.32 0.65
CA TYR A 83 12.68 -1.20 0.65
C TYR A 83 12.14 -1.23 -0.77
N GLN A 84 10.97 -1.83 -0.96
CA GLN A 84 10.17 -1.70 -2.18
C GLN A 84 8.74 -2.23 -1.94
N LEU A 85 7.91 -2.20 -2.97
CA LEU A 85 6.66 -2.94 -3.04
C LEU A 85 6.87 -4.34 -3.64
N SER A 86 6.09 -5.31 -3.19
CA SER A 86 6.00 -6.65 -3.75
C SER A 86 4.53 -7.04 -3.91
N GLU A 87 4.22 -7.76 -4.98
CA GLU A 87 2.92 -8.39 -5.19
C GLU A 87 2.99 -9.86 -4.79
N VAL A 88 2.05 -10.31 -3.97
CA VAL A 88 1.91 -11.71 -3.57
C VAL A 88 0.43 -12.05 -3.63
N ASP A 89 0.06 -13.03 -4.45
CA ASP A 89 -1.32 -13.52 -4.60
C ASP A 89 -2.36 -12.39 -4.86
N GLY A 90 -1.98 -11.39 -5.66
CA GLY A 90 -2.84 -10.24 -6.00
C GLY A 90 -2.98 -9.19 -4.90
N GLU A 91 -2.25 -9.32 -3.79
CA GLU A 91 -2.13 -8.30 -2.76
C GLU A 91 -0.75 -7.62 -2.80
N TYR A 92 -0.74 -6.31 -2.57
CA TYR A 92 0.49 -5.53 -2.51
C TYR A 92 0.98 -5.35 -1.08
N PHE A 93 2.27 -5.54 -0.91
CA PHE A 93 2.98 -5.36 0.36
C PHE A 93 4.13 -4.38 0.17
N PHE A 94 4.25 -3.45 1.11
CA PHE A 94 5.45 -2.64 1.28
C PHE A 94 6.41 -3.37 2.19
N TRP A 95 7.61 -3.65 1.70
CA TRP A 95 8.63 -4.34 2.48
C TRP A 95 9.83 -3.47 2.77
N ARG A 96 10.46 -3.73 3.92
CA ARG A 96 11.73 -3.14 4.35
C ARG A 96 12.67 -4.23 4.87
N SER A 97 13.97 -3.99 4.79
CA SER A 97 14.98 -4.94 5.30
C SER A 97 16.21 -4.25 5.88
N GLY A 98 17.01 -5.02 6.62
CA GLY A 98 18.32 -4.60 7.09
C GLY A 98 18.28 -3.32 7.96
N PRO A 99 19.28 -2.43 7.80
CA PRO A 99 19.33 -1.16 8.54
C PRO A 99 18.10 -0.29 8.33
N CYS A 100 17.42 -0.42 7.18
CA CYS A 100 16.24 0.38 6.92
C CYS A 100 15.13 0.08 7.93
N LEU A 101 15.02 -1.14 8.47
CA LEU A 101 13.98 -1.50 9.45
C LEU A 101 13.97 -0.65 10.73
N LYS A 102 15.14 -0.14 11.12
CA LYS A 102 15.34 0.61 12.38
C LYS A 102 15.07 2.10 12.24
N GLU A 103 14.89 2.57 11.01
CA GLU A 103 14.69 3.98 10.72
C GLU A 103 13.21 4.36 10.85
N GLU A 104 12.90 5.45 11.55
CA GLU A 104 11.56 6.02 11.52
C GLU A 104 11.43 6.96 10.32
N LEU A 105 10.81 6.46 9.25
CA LEU A 105 10.59 7.22 8.02
C LEU A 105 9.13 7.18 7.64
N GLN A 106 8.67 8.25 7.00
CA GLN A 106 7.38 8.27 6.34
C GLN A 106 7.53 7.81 4.89
N PHE A 107 6.67 6.89 4.46
CA PHE A 107 6.53 6.47 3.07
C PHE A 107 5.12 6.79 2.57
N ASP A 108 5.04 7.53 1.47
CA ASP A 108 3.79 7.79 0.78
C ASP A 108 3.67 6.78 -0.36
N LEU A 109 2.59 6.00 -0.35
CA LEU A 109 2.36 4.89 -1.28
C LEU A 109 1.05 5.12 -2.05
N GLY A 110 1.10 4.81 -3.34
CA GLY A 110 0.00 4.95 -4.29
C GLY A 110 -0.39 3.60 -4.88
N CYS A 111 -1.65 3.51 -5.31
CA CYS A 111 -2.17 2.38 -6.05
C CYS A 111 -2.98 2.90 -7.22
N SER A 112 -2.82 2.24 -8.36
CA SER A 112 -3.63 2.46 -9.54
C SER A 112 -4.63 1.32 -9.66
N PHE A 113 -5.81 1.66 -10.12
CA PHE A 113 -6.88 0.72 -10.38
C PHE A 113 -7.17 0.84 -11.86
N ASP A 114 -7.22 -0.29 -12.55
CA ASP A 114 -7.75 -0.29 -13.91
C ASP A 114 -9.23 0.01 -13.76
N PHE A 115 -9.64 1.20 -14.18
CA PHE A 115 -11.05 1.55 -14.29
C PHE A 115 -11.64 0.74 -15.43
N PHE A 116 -11.94 -0.54 -15.20
CA PHE A 116 -12.76 -1.32 -16.10
C PHE A 116 -13.78 -2.12 -15.31
N GLU A 117 -14.89 -1.43 -14.99
CA GLU A 117 -16.25 -1.95 -15.13
C GLU A 117 -17.24 -0.78 -15.00
N GLY A 118 -17.59 -0.15 -16.13
CA GLY A 118 -18.77 0.71 -16.23
C GLY A 118 -18.53 2.22 -16.25
N MET A 119 -17.91 2.74 -17.33
CA MET A 119 -18.58 3.86 -18.02
C MET A 119 -19.81 3.29 -18.75
N MET A 120 -20.82 2.83 -18.00
CA MET A 120 -22.16 3.01 -18.53
C MET A 120 -22.42 4.50 -18.38
N GLU A 121 -22.54 5.19 -19.52
CA GLU A 121 -23.11 6.53 -19.48
C GLU A 121 -24.46 6.46 -18.75
N VAL A 122 -24.78 7.45 -17.92
CA VAL A 122 -26.10 7.61 -17.27
C VAL A 122 -27.25 7.44 -18.27
N LYS A 123 -27.00 7.66 -19.57
CA LYS A 123 -27.94 7.43 -20.67
C LYS A 123 -28.44 5.98 -20.78
N GLU A 124 -27.62 4.96 -20.50
CA GLU A 124 -28.06 3.56 -20.59
C GLU A 124 -29.09 3.21 -19.50
N PHE A 125 -28.97 3.83 -18.32
CA PHE A 125 -29.96 3.70 -17.24
C PHE A 125 -31.31 4.38 -17.56
N LEU A 126 -31.29 5.46 -18.33
CA LEU A 126 -32.50 6.21 -18.72
C LEU A 126 -33.28 5.55 -19.87
N VAL A 127 -32.62 4.71 -20.69
CA VAL A 127 -33.27 3.96 -21.78
C VAL A 127 -34.08 2.78 -21.23
N ASP A 128 -33.58 2.08 -20.21
CA ASP A 128 -34.25 0.90 -19.65
C ASP A 128 -35.47 1.28 -18.79
N SER A 129 -35.43 2.43 -18.11
CA SER A 129 -36.58 2.96 -17.37
C SER A 129 -37.77 3.36 -18.27
N LYS A 130 -37.53 3.68 -19.55
CA LYS A 130 -38.59 4.00 -20.52
C LYS A 130 -39.24 2.76 -21.17
N ARG A 131 -38.61 1.58 -21.13
CA ARG A 131 -39.17 0.35 -21.71
C ARG A 131 -40.09 -0.44 -20.78
N LYS A 132 -40.09 -0.14 -19.47
CA LYS A 132 -40.91 -0.83 -18.47
C LYS A 132 -42.24 -0.13 -18.12
N GLN A 133 -42.68 0.84 -18.91
CA GLN A 133 -43.97 1.52 -18.73
C GLN A 133 -44.90 1.47 -19.97
N ILE A 134 -44.81 0.42 -20.79
CA ILE A 134 -45.84 0.08 -21.78
C ILE A 134 -46.14 -1.42 -21.70
#